data_AF-A0AAY5ETB5-F1
#
_entry.id   AF-A0AAY5ETB5-F1
#
_cell.length_a   1.000
_cell.length_b   1.000
_cell.length_c   1.000
_cell.angle_alpha   90.00
_cell.angle_beta   90.00
_cell.angle_gamma   90.00
#
_symmetry.space_group_name_H-M   'P 1'
#
loop_
_entity.id
_entity.type
_entity.pdbx_description
1 polymer ?
#
loop_
_entity_poly.entity_id
_entity_poly.type
_entity_poly.pdbx_seq_one_letter_code
_entity_poly.pdbx_strand_id
1 'polypeptide(L)'
;MIFCTFPFIALKTPAVFHEQIRSLERSRTENFLKHKIRSRPDRAELVRMHILQETQAEPSLQAAQMKLKRARLADDLNEKIAQRPGPLELVQKNILPVDSSVKEAIIGKGDPQTIQLCSFEYEKQRNGLKPAESFDTYNGVELFFFPL
;
A
#
# COMPACT_ATOMS: atom_id res chain seq x y z
N MET A 1 2.06 42.69 -40.22
CA MET A 1 1.80 41.38 -39.59
C MET A 1 0.37 41.40 -39.09
N ILE A 2 -0.56 40.75 -39.80
CA ILE A 2 -1.97 40.66 -39.39
C ILE A 2 -2.17 39.24 -38.84
N PHE A 3 -2.40 39.14 -37.54
CA PHE A 3 -2.71 37.88 -36.88
C PHE A 3 -4.12 37.46 -37.26
N CYS A 4 -4.27 36.44 -38.11
CA CYS A 4 -5.54 35.79 -38.35
C CYS A 4 -5.93 34.97 -37.11
N THR A 5 -6.70 35.56 -36.19
CA THR A 5 -7.50 34.82 -35.22
C THR A 5 -8.70 34.22 -35.95
N PHE A 6 -8.50 33.06 -36.59
CA PHE A 6 -9.62 32.28 -37.12
C PHE A 6 -10.46 31.76 -35.95
N PRO A 7 -11.74 32.16 -35.80
CA PRO A 7 -12.59 31.60 -34.77
C PRO A 7 -12.81 30.12 -35.13
N PHE A 8 -12.38 29.22 -34.25
CA PHE A 8 -12.66 27.79 -34.37
C PHE A 8 -14.15 27.58 -34.07
N ILE A 9 -15.01 27.86 -35.05
CA ILE A 9 -16.45 27.60 -34.96
C ILE A 9 -16.61 26.08 -34.99
N ALA A 10 -17.06 25.51 -33.87
CA ALA A 10 -17.37 24.09 -33.77
C ALA A 10 -18.42 23.71 -34.82
N LEU A 11 -17.99 22.99 -35.86
CA LEU A 11 -18.86 22.46 -36.90
C LEU A 11 -19.77 21.41 -36.26
N LYS A 12 -21.01 21.80 -35.97
CA LYS A 12 -22.05 20.87 -35.53
C LYS A 12 -22.25 19.85 -36.64
N THR A 13 -22.07 18.58 -36.30
CA THR A 13 -22.46 17.45 -37.16
C THR A 13 -23.92 17.64 -37.57
N PRO A 14 -24.30 17.42 -38.84
CA PRO A 14 -25.67 17.68 -39.26
C PRO A 14 -26.66 16.76 -38.54
N ALA A 15 -27.84 17.29 -38.18
CA ALA A 15 -28.89 16.66 -37.37
C ALA A 15 -29.21 15.20 -37.77
N VAL A 16 -29.06 14.87 -39.05
CA VAL A 16 -29.33 13.55 -39.65
C VAL A 16 -28.40 12.44 -39.11
N PHE A 17 -27.14 12.73 -38.80
CA PHE A 17 -26.19 11.70 -38.34
C PHE A 17 -26.24 11.45 -36.83
N HIS A 18 -26.94 12.30 -36.06
CA HIS A 18 -26.98 12.14 -34.59
C HIS A 18 -27.66 10.84 -34.16
N GLU A 19 -28.64 10.34 -34.91
CA GLU A 19 -29.26 9.04 -34.61
C GLU A 19 -28.33 7.87 -34.96
N GLN A 20 -27.63 7.95 -36.09
CA GLN A 20 -26.68 6.92 -36.52
C GLN A 20 -25.48 6.83 -35.56
N ILE A 21 -24.94 7.97 -35.13
CA ILE A 21 -23.85 8.04 -34.15
C ILE A 21 -24.32 7.42 -32.82
N ARG A 22 -25.49 7.82 -32.30
CA ARG A 22 -26.05 7.24 -31.07
C ARG A 22 -26.27 5.74 -31.18
N SER A 23 -26.80 5.26 -32.32
CA SER A 23 -27.03 3.84 -32.58
C SER A 23 -25.71 3.05 -32.64
N LEU A 24 -24.69 3.59 -33.30
CA LEU A 24 -23.38 2.98 -33.40
C LEU A 24 -22.67 2.93 -32.04
N GLU A 25 -22.74 4.00 -31.26
CA GLU A 25 -22.21 4.04 -29.88
C GLU A 25 -22.93 3.04 -28.97
N ARG A 26 -24.26 2.94 -29.11
CA ARG A 26 -25.06 1.94 -28.40
C ARG A 26 -24.65 0.52 -28.79
N SER A 27 -24.53 0.22 -30.08
CA SER A 27 -24.09 -1.10 -30.56
C SER A 27 -22.68 -1.45 -30.05
N ARG A 28 -21.76 -0.48 -30.02
CA ARG A 28 -20.41 -0.66 -29.45
C ARG A 28 -20.47 -1.03 -27.97
N THR A 29 -21.24 -0.28 -27.18
CA THR A 29 -21.41 -0.54 -25.74
C THR A 29 -22.11 -1.87 -25.47
N GLU A 30 -23.14 -2.22 -26.25
CA GLU A 30 -23.84 -3.50 -26.17
C GLU A 30 -22.89 -4.68 -26.44
N ASN A 31 -22.09 -4.61 -27.50
CA ASN A 31 -21.14 -5.66 -27.84
C ASN A 31 -20.04 -5.81 -26.77
N PHE A 32 -19.52 -4.70 -26.26
CA PHE A 32 -18.55 -4.70 -25.17
C PHE A 32 -19.11 -5.34 -23.89
N LEU A 33 -20.32 -4.95 -23.47
CA LEU A 33 -20.97 -5.48 -22.29
C LEU A 33 -21.28 -6.98 -22.43
N LYS A 34 -21.77 -7.42 -23.59
CA LYS A 34 -22.00 -8.86 -23.88
C LYS A 34 -20.74 -9.69 -23.66
N HIS A 35 -19.58 -9.20 -24.09
CA HIS A 35 -18.31 -9.88 -23.86
C HIS A 35 -17.93 -9.89 -22.37
N LYS A 36 -18.01 -8.74 -21.68
CA LYS A 36 -17.66 -8.63 -20.24
C LYS A 36 -18.55 -9.45 -19.32
N ILE A 37 -19.83 -9.62 -19.66
CA ILE A 37 -20.76 -10.46 -18.90
C ILE A 37 -20.37 -11.94 -19.01
N ARG A 38 -19.94 -12.40 -20.19
CA ARG A 38 -19.48 -13.79 -20.38
C ARG A 38 -18.17 -14.07 -19.63
N SER A 39 -17.27 -13.09 -19.61
CA SER A 39 -15.98 -13.19 -18.91
C SER A 39 -16.05 -12.69 -17.46
N ARG A 40 -17.22 -12.69 -16.83
CA ARG A 40 -17.37 -12.14 -15.48
C ARG A 40 -16.73 -13.09 -14.46
N PRO A 41 -15.74 -12.65 -13.65
CA PRO A 41 -15.13 -13.48 -12.63
C PRO A 41 -16.12 -13.76 -11.49
N ASP A 42 -15.92 -14.91 -10.82
CA ASP A 42 -16.73 -15.27 -9.65
C ASP A 42 -16.28 -14.50 -8.40
N ARG A 43 -17.17 -14.41 -7.40
CA ARG A 43 -16.87 -13.76 -6.11
C ARG A 43 -15.65 -14.39 -5.44
N ALA A 44 -15.53 -15.72 -5.45
CA ALA A 44 -14.40 -16.40 -4.82
C ALA A 44 -13.05 -16.01 -5.44
N GLU A 45 -13.01 -15.80 -6.76
CA GLU A 45 -11.81 -15.35 -7.47
C GLU A 45 -11.43 -13.91 -7.08
N LEU A 46 -12.41 -13.00 -7.02
CA LEU A 46 -12.18 -11.61 -6.57
C LEU A 46 -11.66 -11.54 -5.14
N VAL A 47 -12.13 -12.44 -4.28
CA VAL A 47 -11.68 -12.58 -2.90
C VAL A 47 -10.25 -13.11 -2.83
N ARG A 48 -9.92 -14.18 -3.57
CA ARG A 48 -8.56 -14.72 -3.68
C ARG A 48 -7.55 -13.68 -4.17
N MET A 49 -7.98 -12.82 -5.09
CA MET A 49 -7.18 -11.71 -5.61
C MET A 49 -7.11 -10.50 -4.66
N HIS A 50 -7.75 -10.56 -3.50
CA HIS A 50 -7.82 -9.47 -2.51
C HIS A 50 -8.50 -8.18 -3.03
N ILE A 51 -9.37 -8.30 -4.04
CA ILE A 51 -10.22 -7.19 -4.53
C ILE A 51 -11.44 -7.05 -3.61
N LEU A 52 -12.10 -8.17 -3.29
CA LEU A 52 -13.21 -8.23 -2.34
C LEU A 52 -12.75 -8.80 -0.99
N GLN A 53 -13.47 -8.45 0.07
CA GLN A 53 -13.19 -8.96 1.41
C GLN A 53 -13.83 -10.32 1.67
N GLU A 54 -13.16 -11.16 2.45
CA GLU A 54 -13.62 -12.46 2.95
C GLU A 54 -14.67 -12.31 4.07
N THR A 55 -15.75 -11.58 3.79
CA THR A 55 -16.73 -11.23 4.82
C THR A 55 -18.15 -11.45 4.31
N GLN A 56 -19.03 -11.94 5.20
CA GLN A 56 -20.47 -12.11 4.97
C GLN A 56 -21.30 -10.91 5.45
N ALA A 57 -20.65 -9.92 6.07
CA ALA A 57 -21.28 -8.68 6.50
C ALA A 57 -21.75 -7.83 5.31
N GLU A 58 -22.79 -7.05 5.57
CA GLU A 58 -23.41 -6.13 4.63
C GLU A 58 -22.39 -5.10 4.08
N PRO A 59 -22.49 -4.69 2.79
CA PRO A 59 -21.49 -3.87 2.12
C PRO A 59 -21.14 -2.55 2.83
N SER A 60 -22.09 -1.89 3.49
CA SER A 60 -21.84 -0.62 4.19
C SER A 60 -20.91 -0.78 5.40
N LEU A 61 -20.90 -1.95 6.06
CA LEU A 61 -20.10 -2.20 7.26
C LEU A 61 -18.69 -2.72 6.98
N GLN A 62 -18.40 -3.20 5.76
CA GLN A 62 -17.14 -3.87 5.43
C GLN A 62 -15.92 -2.97 5.67
N ALA A 63 -16.03 -1.68 5.34
CA ALA A 63 -14.96 -0.72 5.54
C ALA A 63 -14.63 -0.51 7.03
N ALA A 64 -15.67 -0.35 7.86
CA ALA A 64 -15.53 -0.20 9.30
C ALA A 64 -14.95 -1.46 9.96
N GLN A 65 -15.42 -2.65 9.55
CA GLN A 65 -14.90 -3.92 10.03
C GLN A 65 -13.42 -4.09 9.68
N MET A 66 -12.99 -3.74 8.46
CA MET A 66 -11.58 -3.78 8.07
C MET A 66 -10.73 -2.83 8.90
N LYS A 67 -11.20 -1.61 9.15
CA LYS A 67 -10.50 -0.63 9.99
C LYS A 67 -10.27 -1.18 11.40
N LEU A 68 -11.31 -1.76 11.99
CA LEU A 68 -11.24 -2.37 13.32
C LEU A 68 -10.32 -3.61 13.34
N LYS A 69 -10.41 -4.48 12.33
CA LYS A 69 -9.53 -5.65 12.20
C LYS A 69 -8.06 -5.22 12.13
N ARG A 70 -7.75 -4.19 11.34
CA ARG A 70 -6.39 -3.65 11.21
C ARG A 70 -5.89 -3.04 12.51
N ALA A 71 -6.71 -2.24 13.20
CA ALA A 71 -6.34 -1.64 14.48
C ALA A 71 -5.99 -2.70 15.52
N ARG A 72 -6.86 -3.71 15.70
CA ARG A 72 -6.60 -4.82 16.62
C ARG A 72 -5.30 -5.56 16.30
N LEU A 73 -5.08 -5.88 15.02
CA LEU A 73 -3.84 -6.53 14.62
C LEU A 73 -2.61 -5.66 14.88
N ALA A 74 -2.71 -4.35 14.69
CA ALA A 74 -1.62 -3.43 14.99
C ALA A 74 -1.30 -3.41 16.49
N ASP A 75 -2.33 -3.34 17.34
CA ASP A 75 -2.17 -3.35 18.80
C ASP A 75 -1.55 -4.67 19.28
N ASP A 76 -2.07 -5.82 18.80
CA ASP A 76 -1.56 -7.16 19.12
C ASP A 76 -0.10 -7.34 18.69
N LEU A 77 0.26 -6.82 17.52
CA LEU A 77 1.64 -6.87 17.01
C LEU A 77 2.55 -5.94 17.81
N ASN A 78 2.06 -4.76 18.21
CA ASN A 78 2.82 -3.81 18.98
C ASN A 78 3.22 -4.38 20.35
N GLU A 79 2.31 -5.08 21.03
CA GLU A 79 2.62 -5.79 22.28
C GLU A 79 3.70 -6.85 22.07
N LYS A 80 3.58 -7.66 21.00
CA LYS A 80 4.56 -8.72 20.68
C LYS A 80 5.94 -8.16 20.33
N ILE A 81 5.98 -7.03 19.64
CA ILE A 81 7.23 -6.34 19.30
C ILE A 81 7.86 -5.72 20.54
N ALA A 82 7.07 -5.19 21.47
CA ALA A 82 7.58 -4.66 22.74
C ALA A 82 8.28 -5.75 23.58
N GLN A 83 7.80 -6.99 23.50
CA GLN A 83 8.38 -8.16 24.17
C GLN A 83 9.41 -8.91 23.29
N ARG A 84 10.00 -8.25 22.30
CA ARG A 84 10.97 -8.89 21.40
C ARG A 84 12.23 -9.28 22.20
N PRO A 85 12.60 -10.58 22.24
CA PRO A 85 13.77 -11.04 22.97
C PRO A 85 15.06 -10.45 22.39
N GLY A 86 16.00 -10.12 23.28
CA GLY A 86 17.29 -9.57 22.87
C GLY A 86 18.16 -10.57 22.12
N PRO A 87 19.21 -10.09 21.41
CA PRO A 87 20.14 -10.96 20.69
C PRO A 87 20.85 -11.97 21.61
N LEU A 88 21.16 -11.56 22.85
CA LEU A 88 21.78 -12.43 23.86
C LEU A 88 20.88 -13.61 24.25
N GLU A 89 19.58 -13.37 24.37
CA GLU A 89 18.61 -14.41 24.70
C GLU A 89 18.51 -15.48 23.60
N LEU A 90 18.66 -15.09 22.33
CA LEU A 90 18.63 -16.00 21.19
C LEU A 90 19.87 -16.91 21.14
N VAL A 91 21.03 -16.40 21.55
CA VAL A 91 22.27 -17.18 21.71
C VAL A 91 22.14 -18.18 22.87
N GLN A 92 21.57 -17.75 24.01
CA GLN A 92 21.31 -18.65 25.14
C GLN A 92 20.33 -19.78 24.77
N LYS A 93 19.32 -19.47 23.96
CA LYS A 93 18.35 -20.43 23.43
C LYS A 93 18.89 -21.31 22.29
N ASN A 94 20.18 -21.18 21.93
CA ASN A 94 20.85 -21.92 20.86
C ASN A 94 20.19 -21.79 19.48
N ILE A 95 19.43 -20.72 19.26
CA ILE A 95 18.80 -20.43 17.95
C ILE A 95 19.82 -19.76 17.03
N LEU A 96 20.69 -18.92 17.60
CA LEU A 96 21.82 -18.32 16.91
C LEU A 96 23.10 -19.11 17.23
N PRO A 97 23.79 -19.67 16.23
CA PRO A 97 25.08 -20.31 16.44
C PRO A 97 26.14 -19.24 16.71
N VAL A 98 26.93 -19.45 17.75
CA VAL A 98 28.11 -18.65 18.10
C VAL A 98 29.23 -19.62 18.46
N ASP A 99 30.46 -19.30 18.08
CA ASP A 99 31.63 -20.09 18.47
C ASP A 99 31.66 -20.27 19.99
N SER A 100 31.85 -21.50 20.45
CA SER A 100 31.75 -21.86 21.88
C SER A 100 32.69 -21.05 22.77
N SER A 101 33.84 -20.61 22.25
CA SER A 101 34.76 -19.69 22.94
C SER A 101 34.15 -18.31 23.22
N VAL A 102 33.32 -17.80 22.32
CA VAL A 102 32.71 -16.47 22.40
C VAL A 102 31.40 -16.53 23.19
N LYS A 103 30.68 -17.65 23.11
CA LYS A 103 29.45 -17.91 23.88
C LYS A 103 29.68 -17.81 25.39
N GLU A 104 30.77 -18.39 25.90
CA GLU A 104 31.11 -18.34 27.33
C GLU A 104 31.58 -16.94 27.78
N ALA A 105 32.26 -16.17 26.91
CA ALA A 105 32.68 -14.79 27.21
C ALA A 105 31.52 -13.78 27.21
N ILE A 106 30.48 -14.04 26.41
CA ILE A 106 29.27 -13.22 26.37
C ILE A 106 28.38 -13.48 27.60
N ILE A 107 28.33 -14.72 28.08
CA ILE A 107 27.50 -15.13 29.23
C ILE A 107 28.24 -14.91 30.56
N GLY A 108 29.57 -15.00 30.56
CA GLY A 108 30.44 -14.76 31.70
C GLY A 108 31.30 -13.51 31.53
N LYS A 109 30.86 -12.37 32.08
CA LYS A 109 31.61 -11.09 32.19
C LYS A 109 32.11 -10.50 30.85
N GLY A 110 31.27 -9.69 30.21
CA GLY A 110 31.71 -8.75 29.16
C GLY A 110 31.87 -7.34 29.73
N ASP A 111 33.08 -6.77 29.65
CA ASP A 111 33.39 -5.42 30.12
C ASP A 111 32.55 -4.35 29.39
N PRO A 112 32.10 -3.29 30.10
CA PRO A 112 31.09 -2.33 29.61
C PRO A 112 31.54 -1.41 28.46
N GLN A 113 32.78 -1.51 27.97
CA GLN A 113 33.33 -0.54 27.01
C GLN A 113 32.95 -0.82 25.55
N THR A 114 32.58 -2.06 25.19
CA THR A 114 32.25 -2.43 23.79
C THR A 114 30.85 -1.96 23.36
N ILE A 115 29.91 -1.83 24.31
CA ILE A 115 28.52 -1.42 24.04
C ILE A 115 28.43 0.07 23.65
N GLN A 116 29.34 0.90 24.17
CA GLN A 116 29.34 2.35 23.92
C GLN A 116 29.70 2.69 22.47
N LEU A 117 30.57 1.89 21.83
CA LEU A 117 31.03 2.16 20.46
C LEU A 117 29.95 1.86 19.40
N CYS A 118 29.19 0.77 19.58
CA CYS A 118 28.08 0.43 18.66
C CYS A 118 26.90 1.40 18.73
N SER A 119 26.71 2.07 19.88
CA SER A 119 25.62 3.01 20.09
C SER A 119 25.91 4.37 19.41
N PHE A 120 27.16 4.83 19.47
CA PHE A 120 27.59 6.15 18.98
C PHE A 120 27.59 6.26 17.45
N GLU A 121 27.91 5.18 16.75
CA GLU A 121 27.89 5.14 15.27
C GLU A 121 26.46 5.13 14.70
N TYR A 122 25.48 4.60 15.45
CA TYR A 122 24.08 4.50 15.03
C TYR A 122 23.32 5.83 15.10
N GLU A 123 23.76 6.77 15.94
CA GLU A 123 23.07 8.05 16.15
C GLU A 123 23.42 9.10 15.09
N LYS A 124 24.64 9.02 14.52
CA LYS A 124 25.09 9.88 13.41
C LYS A 124 24.28 9.68 12.12
N GLN A 125 23.70 8.49 11.93
CA GLN A 125 22.86 8.17 10.77
C GLN A 125 21.40 8.59 10.93
N ARG A 126 20.91 8.82 12.17
CA ARG A 126 19.52 9.21 12.44
C ARG A 126 19.18 10.65 12.05
N ASN A 127 20.15 11.57 12.15
CA ASN A 127 19.92 12.99 11.84
C ASN A 127 19.74 13.28 10.34
N GLY A 128 19.76 12.26 9.47
CA GLY A 128 19.51 12.38 8.03
C GLY A 128 18.12 11.96 7.57
N LEU A 129 17.30 11.34 8.42
CA LEU A 129 15.93 10.96 8.04
C LEU A 129 14.97 12.09 8.37
N LYS A 130 14.57 12.83 7.32
CA LYS A 130 13.41 13.73 7.40
C LYS A 130 12.20 12.93 7.92
N PRO A 131 11.40 13.48 8.85
CA PRO A 131 10.14 12.84 9.21
C PRO A 131 9.30 12.70 7.93
N ALA A 132 8.80 11.49 7.67
CA ALA A 132 7.81 11.29 6.64
C ALA A 132 6.64 12.24 6.94
N GLU A 133 6.38 13.13 5.99
CA GLU A 133 5.24 14.04 6.04
C GLU A 133 3.97 13.24 6.33
N SER A 134 3.11 13.82 7.17
CA SER A 134 1.78 13.30 7.44
C SER A 134 1.10 13.00 6.11
N PHE A 135 0.72 11.74 5.90
CA PHE A 135 -0.30 11.43 4.91
C PHE A 135 -1.64 11.91 5.48
N ASP A 136 -1.87 13.21 5.36
CA ASP A 136 -3.19 13.77 5.55
C ASP A 136 -4.05 13.29 4.39
N THR A 137 -4.89 12.29 4.68
CA THR A 137 -5.98 11.91 3.79
C THR A 137 -6.89 13.12 3.60
N TYR A 138 -6.73 13.84 2.49
CA TYR A 138 -7.76 14.71 1.94
C TYR A 138 -8.31 14.07 0.66
N ASN A 139 -9.55 13.58 0.75
CA ASN A 139 -10.42 13.23 -0.37
C ASN A 139 -9.96 12.13 -1.33
N GLY A 140 -9.16 11.15 -0.89
CA GLY A 140 -9.10 9.83 -1.52
C GLY A 140 -8.67 9.76 -2.99
N VAL A 141 -7.81 10.69 -3.45
CA VAL A 141 -7.20 10.63 -4.78
C VAL A 141 -5.69 10.88 -4.69
N GLU A 142 -4.88 9.89 -5.07
CA GLU A 142 -3.44 10.02 -5.29
C GLU A 142 -3.20 10.75 -6.61
N LEU A 143 -2.67 11.97 -6.57
CA LEU A 143 -2.08 12.61 -7.74
C LEU A 143 -0.55 12.53 -7.62
N PHE A 144 0.04 11.58 -8.36
CA PHE A 144 1.48 11.58 -8.61
C PHE A 144 1.82 12.76 -9.50
N PHE A 145 2.39 13.82 -8.92
CA PHE A 145 2.99 14.91 -9.68
C PHE A 145 4.38 14.46 -10.16
N PHE A 146 4.50 14.08 -11.43
CA PHE A 146 5.81 13.86 -12.06
C PHE A 146 6.48 15.22 -12.31
N PRO A 147 7.70 15.46 -11.79
CA PRO A 147 8.44 16.67 -12.15
C PRO A 147 8.93 16.57 -13.60
N LEU A 148 8.82 17.70 -14.32
CA LEU A 148 9.37 17.94 -15.66
C LEU A 148 10.90 17.88 -15.67
#